data_AF-A0A7S4P0L7-F1
#
_entry.id   AF-A0A7S4P0L7-F1
#
_cell.length_a   1.000
_cell.length_b   1.000
_cell.length_c   1.000
_cell.angle_alpha   90.00
_cell.angle_beta   90.00
_cell.angle_gamma   90.00
#
_symmetry.space_group_name_H-M   'P 1'
#
loop_
_entity.id
_entity.type
_entity.pdbx_description
1 polymer ?
#
loop_
_entity_poly.entity_id
_entity_poly.type
_entity_poly.pdbx_seq_one_letter_code
_entity_poly.pdbx_strand_id
1 'polypeptide(L)'
;MLPLQEREIRMSKRIACVGCGGKAAVKRPKSGDPICRPCFYQVLEDEVHETIKKHKLFKKGEKVAIGASGGKDSTVLAELLTVLNKRHDYGLDLCLLSVDEGISGYRDDSLETVKLNQQSYQIPLLVVSYEQLYGWSMDKIVATIGRKSNCTFCGVFRRQALERGANLLQCDKLVTGHNADDVAETIIMNLLRGDSARLSRCVEIETKTGQGGIPRVRPFKFTYEKEIVLYAHFKRLDYFSTECSYAPGSFRGYARTYLKELERVKPTIILDVIHSGETIAFQKNTKMPKMRQCSRCGFLSSMELCKGDGGSNGGGGRGG
;
A
#
# COMPACT_ATOMS: atom_id res chain seq x y z
N MET A 1 14.40 0.17 62.08
CA MET A 1 13.34 -0.64 61.48
C MET A 1 12.06 0.16 61.50
N LEU A 2 11.66 0.72 60.36
CA LEU A 2 10.34 1.32 60.16
C LEU A 2 9.42 0.24 59.56
N PRO A 3 8.14 0.16 59.95
CA PRO A 3 7.29 -0.99 59.64
C PRO A 3 7.00 -1.15 58.15
N LEU A 4 6.95 -2.40 57.71
CA LEU A 4 6.61 -2.90 56.37
C LEU A 4 5.12 -2.71 56.02
N GLN A 5 4.56 -1.50 56.14
CA GLN A 5 3.11 -1.26 55.98
C GLN A 5 2.71 -0.13 55.02
N GLU A 6 3.63 0.38 54.20
CA GLU A 6 3.32 1.34 53.12
C GLU A 6 3.62 0.79 51.71
N ARG A 7 3.54 -0.53 51.52
CA ARG A 7 3.70 -1.19 50.21
C ARG A 7 2.44 -1.86 49.69
N GLU A 8 1.28 -1.27 49.93
CA GLU A 8 0.04 -1.60 49.20
C GLU A 8 -0.66 -0.31 48.78
N ILE A 9 -1.29 -0.34 47.60
CA ILE A 9 -1.90 0.78 46.86
C ILE A 9 -0.96 1.47 45.83
N ARG A 10 -0.56 0.70 44.81
CA ARG A 10 -0.69 1.17 43.42
C ARG A 10 -1.43 0.10 42.62
N MET A 11 -2.74 -0.01 42.86
CA MET A 11 -3.61 -0.66 41.88
C MET A 11 -3.45 0.10 40.57
N SER A 12 -2.96 -0.57 39.52
CA SER A 12 -2.87 0.01 38.18
C SER A 12 -4.25 0.56 37.82
N LYS A 13 -4.41 1.89 37.70
CA LYS A 13 -5.65 2.47 37.18
C LYS A 13 -5.92 1.80 35.84
N ARG A 14 -6.96 0.95 35.78
CA ARG A 14 -7.38 0.33 34.53
C ARG A 14 -7.72 1.48 33.58
N ILE A 15 -6.92 1.67 32.54
CA ILE A 15 -7.15 2.74 31.57
C ILE A 15 -8.44 2.39 30.82
N ALA A 16 -9.42 3.28 30.88
CA ALA A 16 -10.71 3.11 30.22
C ALA A 16 -10.58 3.39 28.72
N CYS A 17 -11.35 2.66 27.92
CA CYS A 17 -11.51 2.88 26.49
C CYS A 17 -12.26 4.20 26.27
N VAL A 18 -11.70 5.09 25.46
CA VAL A 18 -12.36 6.36 25.13
C VAL A 18 -13.69 6.18 24.39
N GLY A 19 -13.85 5.07 23.65
CA GLY A 19 -15.04 4.82 22.85
C GLY A 19 -16.23 4.24 23.61
N CYS A 20 -16.00 3.43 24.65
CA CYS A 20 -17.09 2.73 25.36
C CYS A 20 -16.96 2.68 26.89
N GLY A 21 -15.91 3.28 27.47
CA GLY A 21 -15.63 3.23 28.92
C GLY A 21 -15.13 1.87 29.44
N GLY A 22 -15.17 0.80 28.63
CA GLY A 22 -14.66 -0.52 28.99
C GLY A 22 -13.13 -0.58 29.13
N LYS A 23 -12.56 -1.76 29.36
CA LYS A 23 -11.10 -1.90 29.51
C LYS A 23 -10.38 -1.66 28.18
N ALA A 24 -9.46 -0.68 28.14
CA ALA A 24 -8.62 -0.46 26.96
C ALA A 24 -7.65 -1.63 26.73
N ALA A 25 -7.39 -1.92 25.46
CA ALA A 25 -6.47 -2.98 25.02
C ALA A 25 -5.17 -2.42 24.47
N VAL A 26 -5.21 -1.25 23.83
CA VAL A 26 -4.06 -0.60 23.20
C VAL A 26 -4.21 0.92 23.26
N LYS A 27 -3.09 1.64 23.10
CA LYS A 27 -3.13 3.08 22.77
C LYS A 27 -3.11 3.21 21.26
N ARG A 28 -4.09 3.91 20.70
CA ARG A 28 -4.24 4.07 19.26
C ARG A 28 -3.01 4.80 18.68
N PRO A 29 -2.29 4.22 17.70
CA PRO A 29 -1.08 4.84 17.14
C PRO A 29 -1.28 6.27 16.61
N LYS A 30 -2.44 6.53 15.99
CA LYS A 30 -2.75 7.80 15.33
C LYS A 30 -3.06 8.95 16.31
N SER A 31 -3.74 8.67 17.42
CA SER A 31 -4.21 9.71 18.36
C SER A 31 -3.63 9.60 19.78
N GLY A 32 -3.06 8.46 20.15
CA GLY A 32 -2.60 8.16 21.51
C GLY A 32 -3.70 7.69 22.46
N ASP A 33 -4.96 7.67 22.01
CA ASP A 33 -6.11 7.37 22.85
C ASP A 33 -6.14 5.90 23.30
N PRO A 34 -6.45 5.62 24.57
CA PRO A 34 -6.67 4.25 25.02
C PRO A 34 -7.98 3.70 24.45
N ILE A 35 -7.92 2.56 23.77
CA ILE A 35 -9.06 1.97 23.06
C ILE A 35 -9.12 0.45 23.25
N CYS A 36 -10.32 -0.11 23.37
CA CYS A 36 -10.55 -1.56 23.38
C CYS A 36 -10.61 -2.11 21.94
N ARG A 37 -10.48 -3.43 21.76
CA ARG A 37 -10.43 -4.04 20.41
C ARG A 37 -11.69 -3.77 19.57
N PRO A 38 -12.93 -3.95 20.08
CA PRO A 38 -14.13 -3.66 19.29
C PRO A 38 -14.23 -2.22 18.83
N CYS A 39 -13.98 -1.25 19.73
CA CYS A 39 -13.98 0.17 19.36
C CYS A 39 -12.87 0.49 18.36
N PHE A 40 -11.70 -0.16 18.46
CA PHE A 40 -10.62 0.02 17.50
C PHE A 40 -11.01 -0.44 16.09
N TYR A 41 -11.67 -1.60 15.96
CA TYR A 41 -12.18 -2.05 14.66
C TYR A 41 -13.15 -1.04 14.07
N GLN A 42 -14.15 -0.64 14.86
CA GLN A 42 -15.19 0.28 14.42
C GLN A 42 -14.59 1.60 13.93
N VAL A 43 -13.73 2.24 14.73
CA VAL A 43 -13.09 3.51 14.38
C VAL A 43 -12.24 3.39 13.12
N LEU A 44 -11.44 2.33 12.98
CA LEU A 44 -10.59 2.15 11.81
C LEU A 44 -11.40 1.87 10.55
N GLU A 45 -12.42 1.00 10.64
CA GLU A 45 -13.33 0.68 9.55
C GLU A 45 -14.12 1.93 9.10
N ASP A 46 -14.61 2.72 10.04
CA ASP A 46 -15.36 3.95 9.76
C ASP A 46 -14.48 5.03 9.13
N GLU A 47 -13.22 5.20 9.58
CA GLU A 47 -12.27 6.13 8.95
C GLU A 47 -11.94 5.75 7.49
N VAL A 48 -11.82 4.45 7.21
CA VAL A 48 -11.62 3.95 5.84
C VAL A 48 -12.89 4.15 5.01
N HIS A 49 -14.07 3.88 5.57
CA HIS A 49 -15.36 4.15 4.93
C HIS A 49 -15.52 5.64 4.56
N GLU A 50 -15.21 6.54 5.48
CA GLU A 50 -15.27 7.98 5.24
C GLU A 50 -14.24 8.43 4.20
N THR A 51 -13.06 7.82 4.18
CA THR A 51 -12.07 8.04 3.11
C THR A 51 -12.63 7.63 1.75
N ILE A 52 -13.25 6.44 1.66
CA ILE A 52 -13.89 5.93 0.43
C ILE A 52 -14.98 6.88 -0.06
N LYS A 53 -15.87 7.33 0.83
CA LYS A 53 -16.99 8.23 0.51
C LYS A 53 -16.53 9.62 0.11
N LYS A 54 -15.66 10.23 0.92
CA LYS A 54 -15.14 11.58 0.68
C LYS A 54 -14.49 11.70 -0.70
N HIS A 55 -13.78 10.66 -1.12
CA HIS A 55 -13.09 10.63 -2.40
C HIS A 55 -13.87 9.92 -3.51
N LYS A 56 -15.10 9.46 -3.26
CA LYS A 56 -15.95 8.73 -4.22
C LYS A 56 -15.19 7.60 -4.91
N LEU A 57 -14.44 6.82 -4.13
CA LEU A 57 -13.51 5.83 -4.67
C LEU A 57 -14.18 4.69 -5.42
N PHE A 58 -15.46 4.41 -5.16
CA PHE A 58 -16.20 3.33 -5.81
C PHE A 58 -17.60 3.79 -6.22
N LYS A 59 -18.17 3.09 -7.20
CA LYS A 59 -19.58 3.15 -7.58
C LYS A 59 -20.20 1.78 -7.40
N LYS A 60 -21.51 1.76 -7.12
CA LYS A 60 -22.26 0.51 -6.95
C LYS A 60 -22.24 -0.29 -8.25
N GLY A 61 -21.99 -1.59 -8.14
CA GLY A 61 -21.88 -2.51 -9.28
C GLY A 61 -20.51 -2.55 -9.95
N GLU A 62 -19.53 -1.75 -9.51
CA GLU A 62 -18.16 -1.82 -10.06
C GLU A 62 -17.48 -3.14 -9.69
N LYS A 63 -16.72 -3.68 -10.65
CA LYS A 63 -15.84 -4.81 -10.46
C LYS A 63 -14.46 -4.33 -10.04
N VAL A 64 -13.99 -4.81 -8.90
CA VAL A 64 -12.84 -4.25 -8.19
C VAL A 64 -11.80 -5.34 -7.91
N ALA A 65 -10.62 -5.21 -8.53
CA ALA A 65 -9.47 -6.06 -8.26
C ALA A 65 -8.72 -5.57 -7.02
N ILE A 66 -8.52 -6.42 -6.03
CA ILE A 66 -7.70 -6.17 -4.85
C ILE A 66 -6.32 -6.79 -5.10
N GLY A 67 -5.29 -5.95 -5.16
CA GLY A 67 -3.91 -6.39 -5.29
C GLY A 67 -3.47 -7.18 -4.04
N ALA A 68 -3.39 -8.50 -4.17
CA ALA A 68 -3.09 -9.44 -3.10
C ALA A 68 -1.63 -9.88 -3.14
N SER A 69 -0.78 -9.26 -2.30
CA SER A 69 0.61 -9.67 -2.16
C SER A 69 0.78 -10.84 -1.18
N GLY A 70 -0.24 -11.15 -0.36
CA GLY A 70 -0.14 -12.10 0.75
C GLY A 70 0.41 -11.48 2.03
N GLY A 71 0.91 -10.25 1.97
CA GLY A 71 1.35 -9.50 3.14
C GLY A 71 0.21 -8.82 3.90
N LYS A 72 0.51 -8.39 5.13
CA LYS A 72 -0.43 -7.79 6.09
C LYS A 72 -1.36 -6.74 5.48
N ASP A 73 -0.82 -5.80 4.69
CA ASP A 73 -1.57 -4.66 4.21
C ASP A 73 -2.62 -5.08 3.17
N SER A 74 -2.26 -6.01 2.29
CA SER A 74 -3.20 -6.55 1.29
C SER A 74 -4.26 -7.47 1.90
N THR A 75 -3.89 -8.28 2.91
CA THR A 75 -4.82 -9.14 3.63
C THR A 75 -5.85 -8.31 4.40
N VAL A 76 -5.39 -7.30 5.15
CA VAL A 76 -6.27 -6.40 5.90
C VAL A 76 -7.16 -5.59 4.96
N LEU A 77 -6.65 -5.17 3.80
CA LEU A 77 -7.46 -4.49 2.78
C LEU A 77 -8.59 -5.39 2.25
N ALA A 78 -8.31 -6.66 1.97
CA ALA A 78 -9.32 -7.61 1.51
C ALA A 78 -10.40 -7.84 2.56
N GLU A 79 -10.02 -8.08 3.82
CA GLU A 79 -10.95 -8.20 4.96
C GLU A 79 -11.80 -6.93 5.12
N LEU A 80 -11.18 -5.74 5.18
CA LEU A 80 -11.88 -4.48 5.36
C LEU A 80 -12.86 -4.17 4.23
N LEU A 81 -12.46 -4.37 2.97
CA LEU A 81 -13.38 -4.15 1.85
C LEU A 81 -14.54 -5.15 1.87
N THR A 82 -14.31 -6.39 2.28
CA THR A 82 -15.39 -7.38 2.44
C THR A 82 -16.39 -6.94 3.52
N VAL A 83 -15.89 -6.53 4.69
CA VAL A 83 -16.71 -6.04 5.80
C VAL A 83 -17.49 -4.80 5.40
N LEU A 84 -16.83 -3.80 4.79
CA LEU A 84 -17.46 -2.55 4.40
C LEU A 84 -18.44 -2.72 3.24
N ASN A 85 -18.13 -3.58 2.25
CA ASN A 85 -19.03 -3.88 1.13
C ASN A 85 -20.36 -4.45 1.64
N LYS A 86 -20.31 -5.37 2.63
CA LYS A 86 -21.50 -5.93 3.27
C LYS A 86 -22.21 -4.93 4.19
N ARG A 87 -21.47 -4.22 5.05
CA ARG A 87 -22.04 -3.30 6.05
C ARG A 87 -22.73 -2.09 5.42
N HIS A 88 -22.16 -1.55 4.34
CA HIS A 88 -22.63 -0.32 3.73
C HIS A 88 -23.28 -0.52 2.35
N ASP A 89 -23.52 -1.76 1.94
CA ASP A 89 -24.12 -2.12 0.65
C ASP A 89 -23.46 -1.40 -0.54
N TYR A 90 -22.11 -1.43 -0.59
CA TYR A 90 -21.41 -0.85 -1.74
C TYR A 90 -21.74 -1.60 -3.03
N GLY A 91 -22.12 -2.87 -2.96
CA GLY A 91 -22.44 -3.69 -4.12
C GLY A 91 -21.26 -3.88 -5.09
N LEU A 92 -20.05 -4.02 -4.54
CA LEU A 92 -18.83 -4.25 -5.33
C LEU A 92 -18.70 -5.74 -5.66
N ASP A 93 -18.35 -6.04 -6.91
CA ASP A 93 -17.86 -7.36 -7.32
C ASP A 93 -16.35 -7.43 -7.05
N LEU A 94 -15.99 -8.06 -5.93
CA LEU A 94 -14.60 -8.13 -5.48
C LEU A 94 -13.89 -9.33 -6.10
N CYS A 95 -12.65 -9.14 -6.54
CA CYS A 95 -11.75 -10.21 -6.92
C CYS A 95 -10.34 -9.95 -6.38
N LEU A 96 -9.59 -11.00 -6.06
CA LEU A 96 -8.19 -10.94 -5.70
C LEU A 96 -7.33 -11.05 -6.95
N LEU A 97 -6.32 -10.20 -7.04
CA LEU A 97 -5.32 -10.25 -8.11
C LEU A 97 -3.93 -10.31 -7.50
N SER A 98 -3.24 -11.43 -7.72
CA SER A 98 -1.90 -11.68 -7.24
C SER A 98 -0.92 -11.74 -8.41
N VAL A 99 0.31 -11.28 -8.18
CA VAL A 99 1.40 -11.37 -9.15
C VAL A 99 2.44 -12.34 -8.63
N ASP A 100 2.82 -13.32 -9.43
CA ASP A 100 3.98 -14.16 -9.17
C ASP A 100 5.22 -13.58 -9.88
N GLU A 101 6.13 -13.01 -9.10
CA GLU A 101 7.37 -12.45 -9.63
C GLU A 101 8.43 -13.49 -9.97
N GLY A 102 8.24 -14.76 -9.60
CA GLY A 102 9.21 -15.84 -9.78
C GLY A 102 10.48 -15.62 -8.93
N ILE A 103 10.28 -15.45 -7.62
CA ILE A 103 11.35 -15.36 -6.61
C ILE A 103 11.30 -16.65 -5.78
N SER A 104 12.29 -17.51 -6.01
CA SER A 104 12.37 -18.83 -5.37
C SER A 104 12.46 -18.73 -3.85
N GLY A 105 11.69 -19.56 -3.13
CA GLY A 105 11.71 -19.62 -1.65
C GLY A 105 11.13 -18.39 -0.94
N TYR A 106 10.48 -17.49 -1.68
CA TYR A 106 9.76 -16.33 -1.14
C TYR A 106 8.30 -16.35 -1.61
N ARG A 107 8.08 -16.58 -2.90
CA ARG A 107 6.75 -16.41 -3.48
C ARG A 107 5.82 -17.60 -3.25
N ASP A 108 6.37 -18.80 -3.07
CA ASP A 108 5.62 -20.03 -2.83
C ASP A 108 4.72 -19.91 -1.58
N ASP A 109 5.34 -19.64 -0.42
CA ASP A 109 4.65 -19.43 0.87
C ASP A 109 3.66 -18.25 0.83
N SER A 110 4.04 -17.19 0.11
CA SER A 110 3.23 -16.00 -0.03
C SER A 110 1.96 -16.26 -0.85
N LEU A 111 2.05 -17.05 -1.92
CA LEU A 111 0.89 -17.45 -2.73
C LEU A 111 -0.01 -18.43 -2.00
N GLU A 112 0.54 -19.33 -1.18
CA GLU A 112 -0.26 -20.19 -0.31
C GLU A 112 -1.15 -19.35 0.63
N THR A 113 -0.58 -18.32 1.26
CA THR A 113 -1.35 -17.40 2.10
C THR A 113 -2.46 -16.69 1.31
N VAL A 114 -2.20 -16.27 0.06
CA VAL A 114 -3.24 -15.66 -0.79
C VAL A 114 -4.37 -16.65 -1.14
N LYS A 115 -4.04 -17.93 -1.35
CA LYS A 115 -5.05 -18.99 -1.57
C LYS A 115 -5.91 -19.22 -0.33
N LEU A 116 -5.31 -19.21 0.87
CA LEU A 116 -6.06 -19.29 2.13
C LEU A 116 -7.00 -18.09 2.30
N ASN A 117 -6.55 -16.89 1.95
CA ASN A 117 -7.39 -15.69 1.96
C ASN A 117 -8.57 -15.80 0.99
N GLN A 118 -8.34 -16.33 -0.22
CA GLN A 118 -9.41 -16.58 -1.20
C GLN A 118 -10.49 -17.50 -0.62
N GLN A 119 -10.11 -18.57 0.08
CA GLN A 119 -11.04 -19.50 0.71
C GLN A 119 -11.80 -18.85 1.88
N SER A 120 -11.07 -18.16 2.77
CA SER A 120 -11.64 -17.51 3.95
C SER A 120 -12.64 -16.40 3.61
N TYR A 121 -12.33 -15.59 2.60
CA TYR A 121 -13.16 -14.45 2.21
C TYR A 121 -14.16 -14.78 1.10
N GLN A 122 -14.05 -15.96 0.48
CA GLN A 122 -14.86 -16.37 -0.67
C GLN A 122 -14.78 -15.39 -1.84
N ILE A 123 -13.60 -14.83 -2.08
CA ILE A 123 -13.33 -13.86 -3.17
C ILE A 123 -12.53 -14.56 -4.26
N PRO A 124 -12.97 -14.58 -5.53
CA PRO A 124 -12.25 -15.25 -6.61
C PRO A 124 -10.83 -14.68 -6.78
N LEU A 125 -9.86 -15.54 -7.05
CA LEU A 125 -8.44 -15.19 -7.20
C LEU A 125 -7.94 -15.45 -8.62
N LEU A 126 -7.29 -14.44 -9.21
CA LEU A 126 -6.41 -14.60 -10.36
C LEU A 126 -4.96 -14.42 -9.94
N VAL A 127 -4.10 -15.34 -10.38
CA VAL A 127 -2.64 -15.20 -10.27
C VAL A 127 -2.08 -15.03 -11.68
N VAL A 128 -1.31 -13.97 -11.90
CA VAL A 128 -0.54 -13.76 -13.14
C VAL A 128 0.95 -13.82 -12.82
N SER A 129 1.77 -14.43 -13.66
CA SER A 129 3.22 -14.49 -13.42
C SER A 129 4.03 -13.64 -14.38
N TYR A 130 5.22 -13.18 -13.95
CA TYR A 130 6.13 -12.50 -14.86
C TYR A 130 6.58 -13.42 -16.01
N GLU A 131 6.76 -14.71 -15.73
CA GLU A 131 7.16 -15.69 -16.73
C GLU A 131 6.12 -15.76 -17.85
N GLN A 132 4.83 -15.86 -17.50
CA GLN A 132 3.74 -15.89 -18.47
C GLN A 132 3.58 -14.57 -19.24
N LEU A 133 3.75 -13.43 -18.57
CA LEU A 133 3.47 -12.12 -19.16
C LEU A 133 4.63 -11.54 -19.98
N TYR A 134 5.86 -11.91 -19.64
CA TYR A 134 7.08 -11.27 -20.15
C TYR A 134 8.18 -12.26 -20.56
N GLY A 135 8.08 -13.55 -20.23
CA GLY A 135 9.16 -14.53 -20.41
C GLY A 135 10.33 -14.36 -19.43
N TRP A 136 10.14 -13.57 -18.37
CA TRP A 136 11.14 -13.27 -17.36
C TRP A 136 10.64 -13.63 -15.97
N SER A 137 11.53 -14.05 -15.08
CA SER A 137 11.32 -14.05 -13.63
C SER A 137 12.27 -13.06 -12.98
N MET A 138 11.99 -12.68 -11.73
CA MET A 138 12.94 -11.86 -10.97
C MET A 138 14.28 -12.58 -10.80
N ASP A 139 14.29 -13.89 -10.57
CA ASP A 139 15.53 -14.67 -10.48
C ASP A 139 16.33 -14.62 -11.79
N LYS A 140 15.69 -14.74 -12.96
CA LYS A 140 16.34 -14.58 -14.27
C LYS A 140 16.91 -13.16 -14.46
N ILE A 141 16.18 -12.14 -14.03
CA ILE A 141 16.65 -10.75 -14.10
C ILE A 141 17.89 -10.58 -13.23
N VAL A 142 17.84 -11.03 -11.97
CA VAL A 142 18.97 -10.94 -11.03
C VAL A 142 20.19 -11.68 -11.56
N ALA A 143 20.02 -12.86 -12.16
CA ALA A 143 21.09 -13.61 -12.79
C ALA A 143 21.76 -12.84 -13.94
N THR A 144 21.01 -11.98 -14.64
CA THR A 144 21.49 -11.22 -15.81
C THR A 144 22.14 -9.90 -15.43
N ILE A 145 21.52 -9.11 -14.54
CA ILE A 145 21.96 -7.73 -14.23
C ILE A 145 22.62 -7.59 -12.85
N GLY A 146 22.68 -8.67 -12.08
CA GLY A 146 23.16 -8.69 -10.70
C GLY A 146 22.12 -8.23 -9.67
N ARG A 147 22.58 -7.95 -8.44
CA ARG A 147 21.68 -7.61 -7.30
C ARG A 147 21.28 -6.13 -7.21
N LYS A 148 21.92 -5.24 -7.99
CA LYS A 148 21.67 -3.80 -7.92
C LYS A 148 20.44 -3.44 -8.76
N SER A 149 19.61 -2.54 -8.24
CA SER A 149 18.45 -1.95 -8.96
C SER A 149 17.30 -2.91 -9.31
N ASN A 150 17.29 -4.14 -8.78
CA ASN A 150 16.24 -5.14 -9.07
C ASN A 150 14.83 -4.68 -8.72
N CYS A 151 14.67 -3.96 -7.61
CA CYS A 151 13.38 -3.38 -7.22
C CYS A 151 12.84 -2.37 -8.24
N THR A 152 13.69 -1.77 -9.07
CA THR A 152 13.26 -0.86 -10.14
C THR A 152 12.55 -1.63 -11.24
N PHE A 153 13.12 -2.76 -11.68
CA PHE A 153 12.51 -3.65 -12.68
C PHE A 153 11.27 -4.32 -12.12
N CYS A 154 11.38 -4.92 -10.94
CA CYS A 154 10.27 -5.54 -10.24
C CYS A 154 9.08 -4.58 -10.10
N GLY A 155 9.31 -3.33 -9.67
CA GLY A 155 8.24 -2.34 -9.51
C GLY A 155 7.58 -1.92 -10.84
N VAL A 156 8.28 -1.98 -11.98
CA VAL A 156 7.69 -1.71 -13.29
C VAL A 156 6.84 -2.90 -13.74
N PHE A 157 7.40 -4.11 -13.71
CA PHE A 157 6.70 -5.33 -14.11
C PHE A 157 5.49 -5.63 -13.22
N ARG A 158 5.58 -5.40 -11.90
CA ARG A 158 4.46 -5.61 -10.98
C ARG A 158 3.29 -4.70 -11.33
N ARG A 159 3.59 -3.43 -11.63
CA ARG A 159 2.54 -2.46 -11.99
C ARG A 159 1.88 -2.81 -13.31
N GLN A 160 2.64 -3.26 -14.31
CA GLN A 160 2.09 -3.71 -15.59
C GLN A 160 1.31 -5.03 -15.43
N ALA A 161 1.80 -5.95 -14.59
CA ALA A 161 1.17 -7.25 -14.37
C ALA A 161 -0.18 -7.11 -13.66
N LEU A 162 -0.26 -6.26 -12.63
CA LEU A 162 -1.53 -5.93 -11.98
C LEU A 162 -2.53 -5.29 -12.94
N GLU A 163 -2.05 -4.43 -13.85
CA GLU A 163 -2.92 -3.78 -14.83
C GLU A 163 -3.41 -4.76 -15.90
N ARG A 164 -2.53 -5.64 -16.40
CA ARG A 164 -2.91 -6.74 -17.31
C ARG A 164 -3.90 -7.70 -16.65
N GLY A 165 -3.62 -8.12 -15.42
CA GLY A 165 -4.50 -9.02 -14.67
C GLY A 165 -5.87 -8.40 -14.40
N ALA A 166 -5.92 -7.12 -14.04
CA ALA A 166 -7.19 -6.41 -13.84
C ALA A 166 -7.97 -6.26 -15.16
N ASN A 167 -7.29 -6.05 -16.30
CA ASN A 167 -7.92 -6.04 -17.62
C ASN A 167 -8.46 -7.42 -18.02
N LEU A 168 -7.72 -8.50 -17.75
CA LEU A 168 -8.19 -9.87 -18.00
C LEU A 168 -9.47 -10.19 -17.22
N LEU A 169 -9.59 -9.64 -16.01
CA LEU A 169 -10.79 -9.76 -15.17
C LEU A 169 -11.88 -8.74 -15.53
N GLN A 170 -11.64 -7.84 -16.48
CA GLN A 170 -12.53 -6.74 -16.86
C GLN A 170 -12.93 -5.88 -15.65
N CYS A 171 -11.96 -5.53 -14.80
CA CYS A 171 -12.19 -4.71 -13.62
C CYS A 171 -12.27 -3.23 -13.96
N ASP A 172 -13.17 -2.52 -13.28
CA ASP A 172 -13.29 -1.07 -13.34
C ASP A 172 -12.16 -0.39 -12.55
N LYS A 173 -11.75 -0.99 -11.42
CA LYS A 173 -10.72 -0.41 -10.53
C LYS A 173 -9.74 -1.45 -9.97
N LEU A 174 -8.52 -1.01 -9.70
CA LEU A 174 -7.49 -1.76 -8.98
C LEU A 174 -7.20 -1.12 -7.62
N VAL A 175 -7.44 -1.83 -6.54
CA VAL A 175 -7.17 -1.39 -5.17
C VAL A 175 -5.83 -1.96 -4.71
N THR A 176 -5.04 -1.16 -3.99
CA THR A 176 -3.80 -1.63 -3.38
C THR A 176 -3.71 -1.22 -1.92
N GLY A 177 -3.08 -2.05 -1.09
CA GLY A 177 -2.93 -1.84 0.36
C GLY A 177 -1.91 -0.77 0.76
N HIS A 178 -1.56 0.17 -0.13
CA HIS A 178 -0.61 1.24 0.22
C HIS A 178 -1.19 2.12 1.33
N ASN A 179 -0.49 2.15 2.45
CA ASN A 179 -0.91 2.83 3.67
C ASN A 179 -0.31 4.25 3.78
N ALA A 180 -0.62 4.96 4.87
CA ALA A 180 -0.14 6.32 5.10
C ALA A 180 1.40 6.40 5.14
N ASP A 181 2.05 5.44 5.79
CA ASP A 181 3.51 5.35 5.84
C ASP A 181 4.11 5.17 4.44
N ASP A 182 3.57 4.27 3.61
CA ASP A 182 4.04 4.05 2.23
C ASP A 182 3.95 5.33 1.37
N VAL A 183 2.88 6.10 1.55
CA VAL A 183 2.65 7.37 0.84
C VAL A 183 3.62 8.43 1.33
N ALA A 184 3.80 8.57 2.66
CA ALA A 184 4.75 9.51 3.26
C ALA A 184 6.21 9.20 2.85
N GLU A 185 6.62 7.92 2.88
CA GLU A 185 7.91 7.47 2.35
C GLU A 185 8.10 7.91 0.89
N THR A 186 7.07 7.70 0.07
CA THR A 186 7.11 8.06 -1.36
C THR A 186 7.23 9.57 -1.56
N ILE A 187 6.55 10.37 -0.74
CA ILE A 187 6.64 11.84 -0.76
C ILE A 187 8.06 12.29 -0.41
N ILE A 188 8.64 11.79 0.69
CA ILE A 188 10.02 12.11 1.10
C ILE A 188 11.01 11.75 -0.01
N MET A 189 10.89 10.54 -0.56
CA MET A 189 11.77 10.07 -1.64
C MET A 189 11.71 10.97 -2.89
N ASN A 190 10.53 11.46 -3.26
CA ASN A 190 10.37 12.30 -4.45
C ASN A 190 10.76 13.76 -4.18
N LEU A 191 10.55 14.26 -2.96
CA LEU A 191 11.00 15.57 -2.52
C LEU A 191 12.53 15.66 -2.58
N LEU A 192 13.24 14.68 -2.00
CA LEU A 192 14.71 14.63 -2.01
C LEU A 192 15.30 14.51 -3.42
N ARG A 193 14.54 13.97 -4.38
CA ARG A 193 14.94 13.89 -5.79
C ARG A 193 14.58 15.12 -6.61
N GLY A 194 13.81 16.06 -6.06
CA GLY A 194 13.25 17.18 -6.82
C GLY A 194 12.24 16.76 -7.90
N ASP A 195 11.69 15.54 -7.85
CA ASP A 195 10.78 15.02 -8.89
C ASP A 195 9.34 15.46 -8.62
N SER A 196 9.07 16.74 -8.94
CA SER A 196 7.76 17.36 -8.73
C SER A 196 6.61 16.66 -9.48
N ALA A 197 6.90 16.07 -10.65
CA ALA A 197 5.91 15.33 -11.43
C ALA A 197 5.52 14.00 -10.77
N ARG A 198 6.46 13.30 -10.13
CA ARG A 198 6.14 12.11 -9.31
C ARG A 198 5.49 12.48 -7.99
N LEU A 199 5.90 13.59 -7.39
CA LEU A 199 5.27 14.09 -6.16
C LEU A 199 3.78 14.35 -6.38
N SER A 200 3.41 15.05 -7.46
CA SER A 200 2.01 15.32 -7.80
C SER A 200 1.19 14.05 -8.00
N ARG A 201 1.76 13.02 -8.64
CA ARG A 201 1.06 11.74 -8.86
C ARG A 201 1.00 10.84 -7.64
N CYS A 202 1.99 10.89 -6.74
CA CYS A 202 2.04 9.96 -5.61
C CYS A 202 1.01 10.29 -4.53
N VAL A 203 0.58 11.57 -4.46
CA VAL A 203 -0.45 12.05 -3.54
C VAL A 203 -1.87 11.84 -4.05
N GLU A 204 -2.07 11.47 -5.32
CA GLU A 204 -3.41 11.12 -5.80
C GLU A 204 -3.91 9.83 -5.12
N ILE A 205 -5.11 9.88 -4.55
CA ILE A 205 -5.76 8.71 -3.93
C ILE A 205 -6.29 7.73 -4.98
N GLU A 206 -6.68 8.27 -6.13
CA GLU A 206 -7.09 7.56 -7.34
C GLU A 206 -6.23 8.08 -8.48
N THR A 207 -5.49 7.19 -9.14
CA THR A 207 -4.62 7.59 -10.24
C THR A 207 -5.45 7.96 -11.45
N LYS A 208 -5.17 9.10 -12.07
CA LYS A 208 -5.73 9.43 -13.38
C LYS A 208 -5.12 8.55 -14.46
N THR A 209 -5.96 7.78 -15.14
CA THR A 209 -5.57 6.99 -16.31
C THR A 209 -5.99 7.68 -17.60
N GLY A 210 -5.20 7.50 -18.67
CA GLY A 210 -5.64 7.84 -20.02
C GLY A 210 -6.70 6.84 -20.51
N GLN A 211 -7.20 7.03 -21.74
CA GLN A 211 -8.15 6.09 -22.35
C GLN A 211 -7.63 4.64 -22.28
N GLY A 212 -8.42 3.74 -21.69
CA GLY A 212 -8.13 2.31 -21.58
C GLY A 212 -7.26 1.87 -20.38
N GLY A 213 -6.83 2.78 -19.49
CA GLY A 213 -6.10 2.40 -18.29
C GLY A 213 -7.01 2.18 -17.08
N ILE A 214 -6.71 1.18 -16.25
CA ILE A 214 -7.47 0.89 -15.02
C ILE A 214 -7.02 1.82 -13.88
N PRO A 215 -7.92 2.67 -13.34
CA PRO A 215 -7.59 3.54 -12.22
C PRO A 215 -7.20 2.73 -10.98
N ARG A 216 -6.17 3.20 -10.29
CA ARG A 216 -5.66 2.58 -9.07
C ARG A 216 -6.07 3.41 -7.87
N VAL A 217 -6.69 2.77 -6.89
CA VAL A 217 -7.21 3.43 -5.69
C VAL A 217 -6.51 2.93 -4.42
N ARG A 218 -6.39 3.81 -3.42
CA ARG A 218 -5.71 3.53 -2.14
C ARG A 218 -6.59 3.90 -0.95
N PRO A 219 -7.52 3.02 -0.51
CA PRO A 219 -8.36 3.26 0.65
C PRO A 219 -7.57 3.53 1.95
N PHE A 220 -6.38 2.94 2.07
CA PHE A 220 -5.50 3.11 3.24
C PHE A 220 -4.58 4.33 3.19
N LYS A 221 -4.76 5.26 2.24
CA LYS A 221 -3.92 6.45 2.11
C LYS A 221 -3.73 7.23 3.42
N PHE A 222 -4.70 7.23 4.32
CA PHE A 222 -4.66 7.92 5.62
C PHE A 222 -4.67 6.98 6.84
N THR A 223 -4.49 5.68 6.61
CA THR A 223 -4.46 4.63 7.64
C THR A 223 -3.01 4.31 7.97
N TYR A 224 -2.66 4.31 9.25
CA TYR A 224 -1.28 4.07 9.68
C TYR A 224 -0.93 2.59 9.55
N GLU A 225 0.31 2.28 9.15
CA GLU A 225 0.80 0.91 9.07
C GLU A 225 0.65 0.18 10.42
N LYS A 226 0.96 0.85 11.53
CA LYS A 226 0.80 0.29 12.88
C LYS A 226 -0.64 -0.11 13.18
N GLU A 227 -1.61 0.63 12.68
CA GLU A 227 -3.02 0.29 12.88
C GLU A 227 -3.43 -0.91 12.05
N ILE A 228 -2.93 -1.03 10.81
CA ILE A 228 -3.11 -2.22 9.96
C ILE A 228 -2.54 -3.46 10.65
N VAL A 229 -1.33 -3.36 11.23
CA VAL A 229 -0.70 -4.45 12.01
C VAL A 229 -1.57 -4.84 13.20
N LEU A 230 -2.06 -3.87 13.98
CA LEU A 230 -2.93 -4.13 15.13
C LEU A 230 -4.25 -4.77 14.70
N TYR A 231 -4.84 -4.33 13.60
CA TYR A 231 -6.06 -4.88 13.05
C TYR A 231 -5.88 -6.35 12.66
N ALA A 232 -4.82 -6.65 11.88
CA ALA A 232 -4.47 -8.02 11.51
C ALA A 232 -4.25 -8.92 12.75
N HIS A 233 -3.49 -8.42 13.73
CA HIS A 233 -3.18 -9.16 14.95
C HIS A 233 -4.42 -9.45 15.80
N PHE A 234 -5.27 -8.45 16.03
CA PHE A 234 -6.46 -8.63 16.87
C PHE A 234 -7.53 -9.49 16.21
N LYS A 235 -7.65 -9.45 14.87
CA LYS A 235 -8.53 -10.33 14.09
C LYS A 235 -7.91 -11.71 13.82
N ARG A 236 -6.62 -11.91 14.14
CA ARG A 236 -5.86 -13.14 13.87
C ARG A 236 -5.88 -13.51 12.40
N LEU A 237 -5.64 -12.53 11.53
CA LEU A 237 -5.56 -12.76 10.09
C LEU A 237 -4.25 -13.45 9.74
N ASP A 238 -4.32 -14.46 8.88
CA ASP A 238 -3.15 -15.13 8.34
C ASP A 238 -2.53 -14.28 7.24
N TYR A 239 -1.27 -13.88 7.42
CA TYR A 239 -0.52 -13.13 6.43
C TYR A 239 0.94 -13.57 6.42
N PHE A 240 1.55 -13.44 5.24
CA PHE A 240 2.96 -13.70 5.03
C PHE A 240 3.79 -12.48 5.46
N SER A 241 4.77 -12.68 6.34
CA SER A 241 5.56 -11.58 6.93
C SER A 241 7.01 -11.53 6.49
N THR A 242 7.48 -12.49 5.69
CA THR A 242 8.88 -12.54 5.26
C THR A 242 9.16 -11.38 4.31
N GLU A 243 10.32 -10.74 4.47
CA GLU A 243 10.80 -9.72 3.54
C GLU A 243 11.40 -10.34 2.28
N CYS A 244 11.26 -9.66 1.15
CA CYS A 244 11.82 -10.13 -0.12
C CYS A 244 13.36 -10.11 -0.08
N SER A 245 14.00 -11.20 -0.49
CA SER A 245 15.46 -11.37 -0.54
C SER A 245 16.21 -10.34 -1.41
N TYR A 246 15.49 -9.63 -2.28
CA TYR A 246 16.02 -8.56 -3.14
C TYR A 246 15.67 -7.14 -2.67
N ALA A 247 14.90 -6.99 -1.59
CA ALA A 247 14.52 -5.69 -1.03
C ALA A 247 15.62 -4.95 -0.23
N PRO A 248 16.56 -5.63 0.46
CA PRO A 248 17.61 -4.96 1.22
C PRO A 248 18.43 -3.98 0.39
N GLY A 249 18.82 -2.86 1.00
CA GLY A 249 19.58 -1.79 0.34
C GLY A 249 18.75 -0.87 -0.57
N SER A 250 17.43 -1.03 -0.63
CA SER A 250 16.57 -0.08 -1.35
C SER A 250 16.53 1.29 -0.67
N PHE A 251 16.51 2.36 -1.46
CA PHE A 251 16.42 3.73 -0.93
C PHE A 251 15.17 3.97 -0.06
N ARG A 252 14.08 3.22 -0.32
CA ARG A 252 12.85 3.27 0.49
C ARG A 252 13.12 2.87 1.94
N GLY A 253 14.01 1.92 2.20
CA GLY A 253 14.39 1.54 3.56
C GLY A 253 14.96 2.72 4.37
N TYR A 254 15.80 3.55 3.77
CA TYR A 254 16.31 4.76 4.43
C TYR A 254 15.23 5.80 4.69
N ALA A 255 14.33 6.02 3.74
CA ALA A 255 13.20 6.93 3.91
C ALA A 255 12.26 6.45 5.04
N ARG A 256 12.02 5.13 5.12
CA ARG A 256 11.25 4.50 6.20
C ARG A 256 11.91 4.74 7.55
N THR A 257 13.19 4.44 7.70
CA THR A 257 13.92 4.65 8.96
C THR A 257 13.84 6.11 9.39
N TYR A 258 14.09 7.05 8.47
CA TYR A 258 13.99 8.48 8.74
C TYR A 258 12.58 8.90 9.19
N LEU A 259 11.54 8.42 8.51
CA LEU A 259 10.16 8.70 8.87
C LEU A 259 9.80 8.17 10.27
N LYS A 260 10.27 6.97 10.63
CA LYS A 260 10.05 6.40 11.97
C LYS A 260 10.77 7.19 13.07
N GLU A 261 11.95 7.75 12.80
CA GLU A 261 12.62 8.65 13.75
C GLU A 261 11.80 9.93 13.99
N LEU A 262 11.23 10.53 12.93
CA LEU A 262 10.34 11.67 13.08
C LEU A 262 9.04 11.32 13.82
N GLU A 263 8.48 10.13 13.57
CA GLU A 263 7.25 9.66 14.21
C GLU A 263 7.41 9.54 15.73
N ARG A 264 8.61 9.21 16.21
CA ARG A 264 8.93 9.18 17.65
C ARG A 264 8.84 10.56 18.30
N VAL A 265 9.14 11.62 17.54
CA VAL A 265 9.06 13.01 18.02
C VAL A 265 7.62 13.51 17.97
N LYS A 266 6.91 13.23 16.87
CA LYS A 266 5.52 13.66 16.66
C LYS A 266 4.72 12.56 15.93
N PRO A 267 3.77 11.88 16.60
CA PRO A 267 2.98 10.81 15.98
C PRO A 267 2.17 11.24 14.73
N THR A 268 1.79 12.51 14.63
CA THR A 268 1.03 13.02 13.48
C THR A 268 1.88 13.22 12.23
N ILE A 269 3.22 13.07 12.31
CA ILE A 269 4.12 13.47 11.23
C ILE A 269 3.84 12.75 9.90
N ILE A 270 3.36 11.50 9.95
CA ILE A 270 3.02 10.73 8.75
C ILE A 270 1.95 11.47 7.94
N LEU A 271 0.89 11.93 8.60
CA LEU A 271 -0.17 12.71 7.95
C LEU A 271 0.28 14.12 7.60
N ASP A 272 1.12 14.75 8.43
CA ASP A 272 1.67 16.08 8.15
C ASP A 272 2.52 16.06 6.86
N VAL A 273 3.29 14.99 6.62
CA VAL A 273 4.05 14.78 5.39
C VAL A 273 3.11 14.57 4.19
N ILE A 274 2.03 13.80 4.35
CA ILE A 274 1.03 13.62 3.29
C ILE A 274 0.38 14.96 2.93
N HIS A 275 -0.08 15.71 3.94
CA HIS A 275 -0.69 17.02 3.76
C HIS A 275 0.27 18.02 3.10
N SER A 276 1.54 18.00 3.50
CA SER A 276 2.59 18.81 2.88
C SER A 276 2.78 18.45 1.41
N GLY A 277 2.85 17.15 1.10
CA GLY A 277 2.96 16.66 -0.28
C GLY A 277 1.76 17.07 -1.14
N GLU A 278 0.54 16.96 -0.61
CA GLU A 278 -0.68 17.41 -1.30
C GLU A 278 -0.61 18.91 -1.59
N THR A 279 -0.31 19.72 -0.58
CA THR A 279 -0.25 21.18 -0.70
C THR A 279 0.79 21.63 -1.74
N ILE A 280 2.00 21.06 -1.68
CA ILE A 280 3.08 21.36 -2.64
C ILE A 280 2.69 20.92 -4.05
N ALA A 281 2.02 19.77 -4.19
CA ALA A 281 1.56 19.28 -5.49
C ALA A 281 0.51 20.20 -6.12
N PHE A 282 -0.44 20.73 -5.33
CA PHE A 282 -1.48 21.63 -5.80
C PHE A 282 -0.95 23.00 -6.26
N GLN A 283 0.13 23.49 -5.65
CA GLN A 283 0.71 24.80 -5.99
C GLN A 283 1.39 24.86 -7.37
N LYS A 284 1.65 23.70 -8.01
CA LYS A 284 2.36 23.65 -9.28
C LYS A 284 1.40 23.37 -10.44
N ASN A 285 1.03 24.44 -11.17
CA ASN A 285 0.68 24.41 -12.60
C ASN A 285 1.87 23.96 -13.48
N THR A 286 2.64 22.97 -13.04
CA THR A 286 3.69 22.37 -13.86
C THR A 286 3.02 21.40 -14.80
N LYS A 287 3.15 21.60 -16.12
CA LYS A 287 2.64 20.64 -17.12
C LYS A 287 3.13 19.25 -16.74
N MET A 288 2.21 18.37 -16.31
CA MET A 288 2.52 16.96 -16.12
C MET A 288 3.13 16.45 -17.44
N PRO A 289 4.18 15.62 -17.41
CA PRO A 289 4.67 14.97 -18.62
C PRO A 289 3.47 14.27 -19.27
N LYS A 290 3.20 14.57 -20.55
CA LYS A 290 2.10 13.91 -21.27
C LYS A 290 2.33 12.40 -21.17
N MET A 291 1.41 11.73 -20.48
CA MET A 291 1.37 10.28 -20.46
C MET A 291 1.12 9.82 -21.90
N ARG A 292 1.97 8.93 -22.38
CA ARG A 292 1.89 8.36 -23.72
C ARG A 292 1.93 6.84 -23.63
N GLN A 293 1.52 6.17 -24.69
CA GLN A 293 1.74 4.73 -24.81
C GLN A 293 3.19 4.48 -25.22
N CYS A 294 3.83 3.48 -24.63
CA CYS A 294 5.14 3.00 -25.02
C CYS A 294 5.07 2.55 -26.48
N SER A 295 5.99 3.03 -27.33
CA SER A 295 6.00 2.67 -28.75
C SER A 295 6.24 1.18 -29.01
N ARG A 296 6.77 0.44 -28.03
CA ARG A 296 7.05 -1.00 -28.13
C ARG A 296 5.98 -1.89 -27.50
N CYS A 297 5.57 -1.61 -26.27
CA CYS A 297 4.64 -2.48 -25.54
C CYS A 297 3.24 -1.88 -25.36
N GLY A 298 2.98 -0.66 -25.81
CA GLY A 298 1.69 0.03 -25.67
C GLY A 298 1.36 0.51 -24.25
N PHE A 299 2.15 0.19 -23.23
CA PHE A 299 1.88 0.58 -21.85
C PHE A 299 2.07 2.07 -21.58
N LEU A 300 1.30 2.60 -20.63
CA LEU A 300 1.44 3.96 -20.14
C LEU A 300 2.86 4.24 -19.64
N SER A 301 3.50 5.22 -20.26
CA SER A 301 4.84 5.67 -19.97
C SER A 301 4.89 7.19 -20.01
N SER A 302 5.77 7.78 -19.20
CA SER A 302 6.12 9.21 -19.30
C SER A 302 7.22 9.47 -20.35
N MET A 303 7.72 8.41 -21.00
CA MET A 303 8.78 8.41 -22.02
C MET A 303 8.31 7.61 -23.25
N GLU A 304 8.98 7.76 -24.39
CA GLU A 304 8.66 7.02 -25.62
C GLU A 304 8.79 5.50 -25.48
N LEU A 305 9.86 5.05 -24.83
CA LEU A 305 10.02 3.67 -24.39
C LEU A 305 9.82 3.59 -22.87
N CYS A 306 9.06 2.60 -22.41
CA CYS A 306 8.94 2.32 -20.99
C CYS A 306 10.26 1.71 -20.47
N LYS A 307 10.51 1.82 -19.15
CA LYS A 307 11.72 1.22 -18.55
C LYS A 307 11.79 -0.30 -18.70
N GLY A 308 10.64 -0.96 -18.84
CA GLY A 308 10.57 -2.40 -19.10
C GLY A 308 11.08 -2.81 -20.49
N ASP A 309 11.08 -1.88 -21.45
CA ASP A 309 11.54 -2.09 -22.83
C ASP A 309 12.92 -1.49 -23.11
N GLY A 310 13.66 -1.11 -22.05
CA GLY A 310 15.00 -0.53 -22.18
C GLY A 310 15.05 1.00 -22.21
N GLY A 311 13.95 1.71 -21.89
CA GLY A 311 13.95 3.17 -21.79
C GLY A 311 14.89 3.67 -20.69
N SER A 312 16.04 4.23 -21.05
CA SER A 312 16.95 4.93 -20.13
C SER A 312 16.58 6.42 -20.05
N ASN A 313 16.82 7.06 -18.91
CA ASN A 313 16.74 8.52 -18.83
C ASN A 313 17.92 9.05 -19.66
N GLY A 314 17.68 9.46 -20.90
CA GLY A 314 18.60 10.26 -21.70
C GLY A 314 18.75 11.65 -21.09
N GLY A 315 19.36 11.74 -19.92
CA GLY A 315 20.00 12.95 -19.42
C GLY A 315 21.35 13.06 -20.11
N GLY A 316 21.33 13.43 -21.40
CA GLY A 316 22.54 13.83 -22.09
C GLY A 316 23.13 15.02 -21.35
N GLY A 317 24.40 14.88 -20.94
CA GLY A 317 25.21 16.02 -20.57
C GLY A 317 25.22 17.05 -21.69
N ARG A 318 25.29 18.31 -21.30
CA ARG A 318 26.00 19.34 -22.07
C ARG A 318 27.11 19.85 -21.17
N GLY A 319 28.34 19.71 -21.67
CA GLY A 319 29.51 20.38 -21.13
C GLY A 319 29.41 21.89 -21.29
N GLY A 320 30.26 22.55 -20.49
CA GLY A 320 30.33 23.98 -20.21
C GLY A 320 30.79 24.13 -18.78
#